data_AF-A0A849M6M3-F1
#
_entry.id   AF-A0A849M6M3-F1
#
_cell.length_a   1.000
_cell.length_b   1.000
_cell.length_c   1.000
_cell.angle_alpha   90.00
_cell.angle_beta   90.00
_cell.angle_gamma   90.00
#
_symmetry.space_group_name_H-M   'P 1'
#
loop_
_entity.id
_entity.type
_entity.pdbx_description
1 polymer ?
#
loop_
_entity_poly.entity_id
_entity_poly.type
_entity_poly.pdbx_seq_one_letter_code
_entity_poly.pdbx_strand_id
1 'polypeptide(L)'
;MELYKKIPWDYQGKKYEIRIMYQANIINIVSFLDNYPANGFRYQVLLKKDHDIKSILKAEKLNSLINNAKDDIKENRWGKFVA
;
A
#
# COMPACT_ATOMS: atom_id res chain seq x y z
N MET A 1 13.68 0.97 -4.17
CA MET A 1 12.48 0.13 -3.99
C MET A 1 12.02 -0.39 -5.34
N GLU A 2 11.81 -1.70 -5.44
CA GLU A 2 11.26 -2.39 -6.62
C GLU A 2 9.74 -2.47 -6.51
N LEU A 3 9.05 -2.24 -7.63
CA LEU A 3 7.61 -2.41 -7.72
C LEU A 3 7.29 -3.90 -7.91
N TYR A 4 6.55 -4.49 -6.97
CA TYR A 4 6.09 -5.88 -7.07
C TYR A 4 4.74 -5.98 -7.77
N LYS A 5 3.75 -5.20 -7.32
CA LYS A 5 2.38 -5.29 -7.81
C LYS A 5 1.69 -3.94 -7.77
N LYS A 6 0.88 -3.69 -8.80
CA LYS A 6 -0.09 -2.60 -8.86
C LYS A 6 -1.48 -3.20 -8.79
N ILE A 7 -2.32 -2.62 -7.95
CA ILE A 7 -3.72 -3.01 -7.82
C ILE A 7 -4.54 -1.78 -8.19
N PRO A 8 -5.10 -1.71 -9.42
CA PRO A 8 -6.00 -0.64 -9.79
C PRO A 8 -7.26 -0.70 -8.92
N TRP A 9 -7.78 0.46 -8.57
CA TRP A 9 -8.97 0.58 -7.75
C TRP A 9 -9.72 1.86 -8.09
N ASP A 10 -10.92 1.72 -8.66
CA ASP A 10 -11.80 2.85 -8.93
C ASP A 10 -12.64 3.18 -7.70
N TYR A 11 -12.64 4.44 -7.30
CA TYR A 11 -13.44 4.92 -6.17
C TYR A 11 -13.85 6.38 -6.38
N GLN A 12 -15.15 6.66 -6.25
CA GLN A 12 -15.73 8.01 -6.46
C GLN A 12 -15.32 8.67 -7.78
N GLY A 13 -15.29 7.88 -8.87
CA GLY A 13 -14.91 8.37 -10.21
C GLY A 13 -13.42 8.69 -10.38
N LYS A 14 -12.59 8.43 -9.37
CA LYS A 14 -11.13 8.60 -9.42
C LYS A 14 -10.44 7.25 -9.56
N LYS A 15 -9.34 7.23 -10.31
CA LYS A 15 -8.52 6.03 -10.58
C LYS A 15 -7.37 5.95 -9.59
N TYR A 16 -7.56 5.19 -8.52
CA TYR A 16 -6.50 4.92 -7.56
C TYR A 16 -5.68 3.70 -7.95
N GLU A 17 -4.48 3.61 -7.41
CA GLU A 17 -3.61 2.45 -7.53
C GLU A 17 -2.98 2.16 -6.16
N ILE A 18 -3.15 0.95 -5.64
CA ILE A 18 -2.36 0.49 -4.50
C ILE A 18 -1.07 -0.13 -5.05
N ARG A 19 0.08 0.43 -4.66
CA ARG A 19 1.40 -0.08 -5.04
C ARG A 19 2.00 -0.87 -3.89
N ILE A 20 2.35 -2.12 -4.17
CA ILE A 20 3.17 -2.96 -3.31
C ILE A 20 4.60 -2.87 -3.83
N MET A 21 5.49 -2.34 -3.01
CA MET A 21 6.90 -2.14 -3.33
C MET A 21 7.76 -2.82 -2.27
N TYR A 22 8.97 -3.23 -2.62
CA TYR A 22 9.89 -3.80 -1.63
C TYR A 22 11.34 -3.37 -1.87
N GLN A 23 12.15 -3.49 -0.82
CA GLN A 23 13.60 -3.33 -0.88
C GLN A 23 14.23 -4.10 0.27
N ALA A 24 15.18 -4.98 -0.03
CA ALA A 24 15.77 -5.90 0.95
C ALA A 24 14.68 -6.68 1.72
N ASN A 25 14.55 -6.44 3.03
CA ASN A 25 13.58 -7.08 3.92
C ASN A 25 12.37 -6.20 4.25
N ILE A 26 12.15 -5.11 3.49
CA ILE A 26 11.07 -4.15 3.72
C ILE A 26 10.05 -4.24 2.60
N ILE A 27 8.77 -4.39 2.95
CA ILE A 27 7.62 -4.26 2.05
C ILE A 27 6.89 -2.96 2.40
N ASN A 28 6.54 -2.17 1.39
CA ASN A 28 5.74 -0.96 1.51
C ASN A 28 4.47 -1.08 0.67
N ILE A 29 3.35 -0.65 1.24
CA ILE A 29 2.04 -0.58 0.58
C ILE A 29 1.55 0.86 0.68
N VAL A 30 1.33 1.49 -0.47
CA VAL A 30 1.01 2.91 -0.58
C VAL A 30 -0.10 3.12 -1.60
N SER A 31 -1.04 4.00 -1.28
CA SER A 31 -2.12 4.42 -2.19
C SER A 31 -1.65 5.57 -3.09
N PHE A 32 -1.94 5.48 -4.38
CA PHE A 32 -1.62 6.48 -5.38
C PHE A 32 -2.88 6.96 -6.12
N LEU A 33 -2.89 8.22 -6.53
CA LEU A 33 -3.86 8.84 -7.43
C LEU A 33 -3.06 9.57 -8.50
N ASP A 34 -3.32 9.28 -9.78
CA ASP A 34 -2.64 9.92 -10.91
C ASP A 34 -1.10 9.92 -10.81
N ASN A 35 -0.52 8.80 -10.33
CA ASN A 35 0.91 8.61 -10.06
C ASN A 35 1.52 9.39 -8.88
N TYR A 36 0.73 10.13 -8.11
CA TYR A 36 1.14 10.76 -6.86
C TYR A 36 0.61 9.99 -5.64
N PRO A 37 1.29 10.02 -4.48
CA PRO A 37 0.72 9.49 -3.25
C PRO A 37 -0.65 10.12 -2.97
N ALA A 38 -1.67 9.28 -2.78
CA ALA A 38 -3.05 9.74 -2.58
C ALA A 38 -3.30 10.30 -1.17
N ASN A 39 -2.43 9.96 -0.21
CA ASN A 39 -2.47 10.42 1.17
C ASN A 39 -1.08 10.33 1.83
N GLY A 40 -0.99 10.74 3.10
CA GLY A 40 0.25 10.69 3.89
C GLY A 40 0.57 9.32 4.53
N PHE A 41 -0.23 8.27 4.30
CA PHE A 41 -0.02 6.97 4.95
C PHE A 41 0.84 6.03 4.13
N ARG A 42 1.62 5.21 4.83
CA ARG A 42 2.41 4.11 4.29
C ARG A 42 2.36 2.94 5.25
N TYR A 43 1.85 1.81 4.78
CA TYR A 43 1.95 0.56 5.54
C TYR A 43 3.29 -0.09 5.23
N GLN A 44 4.04 -0.41 6.26
CA GLN A 44 5.35 -1.04 6.14
C GLN A 44 5.39 -2.34 6.92
N VAL A 45 5.99 -3.36 6.29
CA VAL A 45 6.33 -4.62 6.94
C VAL A 45 7.84 -4.80 6.87
N LEU A 46 8.47 -4.87 8.04
CA LEU A 46 9.88 -5.22 8.18
C LEU A 46 9.99 -6.71 8.51
N LEU A 47 10.68 -7.46 7.67
CA LEU A 47 10.92 -8.89 7.84
C LEU A 47 12.23 -9.12 8.61
N LYS A 48 12.26 -10.13 9.48
CA LYS A 48 13.52 -10.62 10.06
C LYS A 48 14.42 -11.21 8.96
N LYS A 49 15.74 -11.20 9.18
CA LYS A 49 16.77 -11.57 8.17
C LYS A 49 16.54 -12.94 7.50
N ASP A 50 15.89 -13.87 8.17
CA ASP A 50 15.74 -15.25 7.71
C ASP A 50 14.45 -15.51 6.92
N HIS A 51 13.61 -14.49 6.71
CA HIS A 51 12.38 -14.62 5.93
C HIS A 51 12.59 -14.26 4.46
N ASP A 52 12.16 -15.18 3.57
CA ASP A 52 12.10 -14.90 2.14
C ASP A 52 10.96 -13.91 1.82
N ILE A 53 11.35 -12.73 1.32
CA ILE A 53 10.40 -11.68 0.96
C ILE A 53 9.45 -12.10 -0.16
N LYS A 54 9.90 -12.95 -1.11
CA LYS A 54 9.06 -13.40 -2.23
C LYS A 54 7.90 -14.26 -1.74
N SER A 55 8.15 -15.10 -0.74
CA SER A 55 7.12 -15.91 -0.09
C SER A 55 6.09 -15.04 0.65
N ILE A 56 6.53 -13.97 1.34
CA ILE A 56 5.62 -13.03 2.01
C ILE A 56 4.81 -12.20 1.01
N LEU A 57 5.41 -11.76 -0.10
CA LEU A 57 4.73 -11.00 -1.15
C LEU A 57 3.58 -11.78 -1.83
N LYS A 58 3.63 -13.11 -1.77
CA LYS A 58 2.55 -13.99 -2.25
C LYS A 58 1.48 -14.29 -1.19
N ALA A 59 1.76 -13.99 0.08
CA ALA A 59 0.86 -14.33 1.16
C ALA A 59 -0.41 -13.46 1.12
N GLU A 60 -1.57 -14.10 1.24
CA GLU A 60 -2.87 -13.40 1.35
C GLU A 60 -2.92 -12.46 2.56
N LYS A 61 -2.05 -12.64 3.55
CA LYS A 61 -1.96 -11.78 4.73
C LYS A 61 -1.65 -10.31 4.39
N LEU A 62 -1.07 -10.01 3.22
CA LEU A 62 -0.90 -8.62 2.77
C LEU A 62 -2.23 -7.96 2.36
N ASN A 63 -3.30 -8.73 2.12
CA ASN A 63 -4.61 -8.21 1.75
C ASN A 63 -5.22 -7.32 2.83
N SER A 64 -4.95 -7.58 4.11
CA SER A 64 -5.43 -6.72 5.20
C SER A 64 -4.81 -5.32 5.11
N LEU A 65 -3.50 -5.22 4.84
CA LEU A 65 -2.82 -3.94 4.66
C LEU A 65 -3.27 -3.20 3.39
N ILE A 66 -3.55 -3.94 2.31
CA ILE A 66 -4.14 -3.37 1.09
C ILE A 66 -5.53 -2.80 1.39
N ASN A 67 -6.35 -3.52 2.16
CA ASN A 67 -7.69 -3.05 2.54
C ASN A 67 -7.61 -1.82 3.43
N ASN A 68 -6.72 -1.80 4.42
CA ASN A 68 -6.48 -0.61 5.25
C ASN A 68 -6.09 0.60 4.41
N ALA A 69 -5.20 0.43 3.43
CA ALA A 69 -4.80 1.50 2.52
C ALA A 69 -5.95 2.05 1.66
N LYS A 70 -6.93 1.20 1.29
CA LYS A 70 -8.17 1.62 0.64
C LYS A 70 -9.10 2.34 1.62
N ASP A 71 -9.24 1.82 2.82
CA ASP A 71 -10.15 2.38 3.83
C ASP A 71 -9.67 3.76 4.31
N ASP A 72 -8.35 4.01 4.37
CA ASP A 72 -7.80 5.34 4.63
C ASP A 72 -8.28 6.40 3.62
N ILE A 73 -8.47 5.99 2.36
CA ILE A 73 -9.03 6.85 1.30
C ILE A 73 -10.55 6.97 1.46
N LYS A 74 -11.26 5.85 1.63
CA LYS A 74 -12.74 5.87 1.76
C LYS A 74 -13.20 6.72 2.95
N GLU A 75 -12.49 6.65 4.06
CA GLU A 75 -12.83 7.36 5.29
C GLU A 75 -12.17 8.75 5.40
N ASN A 76 -11.44 9.18 4.35
CA ASN A 76 -10.68 10.42 4.32
C ASN A 76 -9.83 10.62 5.60
N ARG A 77 -9.13 9.56 6.05
CA ARG A 77 -8.43 9.58 7.34
C ARG A 77 -7.32 10.62 7.37
N TRP A 78 -6.61 10.79 6.26
CA TRP A 78 -5.52 11.77 6.16
C TRP A 78 -6.04 13.21 6.25
N GLY A 79 -7.19 13.50 5.64
CA GLY A 79 -7.83 14.80 5.73
C GLY A 79 -8.07 15.26 7.17
N LYS A 80 -8.25 14.33 8.12
CA LYS A 80 -8.43 14.64 9.55
C LYS A 80 -7.16 15.16 10.25
N PHE A 81 -5.98 14.99 9.65
CA PHE A 81 -4.70 15.44 10.21
C PHE A 81 -4.18 16.73 9.58
N VAL A 82 -4.69 17.11 8.41
CA VAL A 82 -4.20 18.25 7.61
C VAL A 82 -5.26 19.33 7.38
N ALA A 83 -6.45 19.18 7.97
CA ALA A 83 -7.55 20.13 7.93
C ALA A 83 -7.59 21.01 9.18
#